data_AF-A0A2J6HNW6-F1
#
_entry.id   AF-A0A2J6HNW6-F1
#
_cell.length_a   1.000
_cell.length_b   1.000
_cell.length_c   1.000
_cell.angle_alpha   90.00
_cell.angle_beta   90.00
_cell.angle_gamma   90.00
#
_symmetry.space_group_name_H-M   'P 1'
#
loop_
_entity.id
_entity.type
_entity.pdbx_description
1 polymer ?
#
loop_
_entity_poly.entity_id
_entity_poly.type
_entity_poly.pdbx_seq_one_letter_code
_entity_poly.pdbx_strand_id
1 'polypeptide(L)'
;EYEGPKFFIRKNGKLYLTGLFVVLMVIEFSDVIFAVDSVPAIFSITKDPFMVYFSNIFAIIGLRSLFFLLINVIEKFRFLKIGLSALLVFIGAKMLLHHYVEITTMQSLMVVLLILVASVVVSILIPAKPEIKNV
;
A
#
# COMPACT_ATOMS: atom_id res chain seq x y z
N GLU A 1 -7.94 -24.16 -8.05
CA GLU A 1 -9.38 -24.02 -7.81
C GLU A 1 -9.57 -23.08 -6.63
N TYR A 2 -10.23 -21.93 -6.84
CA TYR A 2 -10.36 -20.87 -5.85
C TYR A 2 -11.48 -21.24 -4.87
N GLU A 3 -11.16 -22.01 -3.83
CA GLU A 3 -12.14 -22.50 -2.85
C GLU A 3 -12.52 -21.43 -1.80
N GLY A 4 -13.25 -20.40 -2.25
CA GLY A 4 -14.03 -19.50 -1.39
C GLY A 4 -13.26 -18.59 -0.39
N PRO A 5 -13.99 -17.83 0.46
CA PRO A 5 -13.45 -16.82 1.38
C PRO A 5 -12.89 -17.39 2.70
N LYS A 6 -12.55 -18.68 2.75
CA LYS A 6 -12.10 -19.35 3.99
C LYS A 6 -10.60 -19.26 4.12
N PHE A 7 -10.08 -18.78 5.26
CA PHE A 7 -8.64 -18.71 5.52
C PHE A 7 -7.99 -20.09 5.71
N PHE A 8 -8.75 -21.02 6.27
CA PHE A 8 -8.32 -22.38 6.55
C PHE A 8 -9.31 -23.37 5.93
N ILE A 9 -8.80 -24.33 5.18
CA ILE A 9 -9.61 -25.43 4.64
C ILE A 9 -9.09 -26.71 5.29
N ARG A 10 -9.99 -27.51 5.87
CA ARG A 10 -9.65 -28.89 6.26
C ARG A 10 -9.90 -29.81 5.07
N LYS A 11 -8.83 -30.40 4.53
CA LYS A 11 -8.90 -31.53 3.58
C LYS A 11 -8.23 -32.74 4.23
N ASN A 12 -8.87 -33.91 4.19
CA ASN A 12 -8.34 -35.17 4.76
C ASN A 12 -7.77 -35.04 6.19
N GLY A 13 -8.47 -34.37 7.11
CA GLY A 13 -8.04 -34.22 8.50
C GLY A 13 -6.83 -33.30 8.73
N LYS A 14 -6.24 -32.73 7.67
CA LYS A 14 -5.12 -31.77 7.76
C LYS A 14 -5.63 -30.34 7.49
N LEU A 15 -5.10 -29.38 8.26
CA LEU A 15 -5.40 -27.97 8.11
C LEU A 15 -4.54 -27.41 6.95
N TYR A 16 -5.17 -26.93 5.89
CA TYR A 16 -4.50 -26.27 4.78
C TYR A 16 -4.71 -24.76 4.88
N LEU A 17 -3.61 -24.03 4.70
CA LEU A 17 -3.60 -22.59 4.53
C LEU A 17 -4.06 -22.27 3.11
N THR A 18 -5.02 -21.36 2.99
CA THR A 18 -5.46 -20.89 1.68
C THR A 18 -4.52 -19.82 1.13
N GLY A 19 -4.54 -19.64 -0.20
CA GLY A 19 -3.81 -18.54 -0.84
C GLY A 19 -4.19 -17.16 -0.27
N LEU A 20 -5.44 -16.99 0.16
CA LEU A 20 -5.93 -15.76 0.81
C LEU A 20 -5.17 -15.45 2.11
N PHE A 21 -4.86 -16.47 2.92
CA PHE A 21 -4.10 -16.28 4.15
C PHE A 21 -2.65 -15.84 3.88
N VAL A 22 -2.01 -16.41 2.86
CA VAL A 22 -0.65 -16.03 2.47
C VAL A 22 -0.61 -14.60 1.97
N VAL A 23 -1.56 -14.20 1.12
CA VAL A 23 -1.64 -12.82 0.62
C VAL A 23 -1.91 -11.83 1.75
N LEU A 24 -2.84 -12.15 2.66
CA LEU A 24 -3.12 -11.32 3.84
C LEU A 24 -1.85 -11.14 4.69
N MET A 25 -1.16 -12.23 4.98
CA MET A 25 0.10 -12.21 5.73
C MET A 25 1.12 -11.28 5.08
N VAL A 26 1.34 -11.37 3.77
CA VAL A 26 2.28 -10.50 3.05
C VAL A 26 1.90 -9.02 3.18
N ILE A 27 0.62 -8.68 3.09
CA ILE A 27 0.18 -7.28 3.19
C ILE A 27 0.36 -6.74 4.61
N GLU A 28 -0.03 -7.50 5.63
CA GLU A 28 0.17 -7.14 7.04
C GLU A 28 1.66 -6.94 7.36
N PHE A 29 2.52 -7.84 6.89
CA PHE A 29 3.97 -7.68 7.04
C PHE A 29 4.49 -6.44 6.31
N SER A 30 3.98 -6.16 5.11
CA SER A 30 4.37 -4.96 4.37
C SER A 30 3.97 -3.67 5.10
N ASP A 31 2.81 -3.65 5.77
CA ASP A 31 2.34 -2.51 6.54
C ASP A 31 3.24 -2.25 7.76
N VAL A 32 3.61 -3.30 8.49
CA VAL A 32 4.58 -3.20 9.60
C VAL A 32 5.94 -2.67 9.12
N ILE A 33 6.42 -3.12 7.94
CA ILE A 33 7.66 -2.60 7.35
C ILE A 33 7.52 -1.10 7.02
N PHE A 34 6.40 -0.68 6.43
CA PHE A 34 6.15 0.74 6.15
C PHE A 34 5.98 1.59 7.42
N ALA A 35 5.48 1.01 8.51
CA ALA A 35 5.38 1.68 9.81
C ALA A 35 6.76 2.07 10.38
N VAL A 36 7.83 1.35 10.05
CA VAL A 36 9.19 1.66 10.55
C VAL A 36 9.65 3.06 10.15
N ASP A 37 9.28 3.53 8.96
CA ASP A 37 9.63 4.88 8.47
C ASP A 37 8.52 5.90 8.80
N SER A 38 7.25 5.52 8.62
CA SER A 38 6.14 6.45 8.81
C SER A 38 5.89 6.83 10.28
N VAL A 39 6.23 5.96 11.24
CA VAL A 39 6.08 6.23 12.68
C VAL A 39 7.04 7.32 13.16
N PRO A 40 8.38 7.25 12.93
CA PRO A 40 9.29 8.35 13.26
C PRO A 40 8.91 9.67 12.57
N ALA A 41 8.44 9.60 11.32
CA ALA A 41 8.00 10.78 10.58
C ALA A 41 6.78 11.46 11.23
N ILE A 42 5.79 10.69 11.66
CA ILE A 42 4.61 11.23 12.37
C ILE A 42 5.01 11.77 13.75
N PHE A 43 5.88 11.08 14.47
CA PHE A 43 6.38 11.56 15.78
C PHE A 43 7.16 12.88 15.68
N SER A 44 7.68 13.21 14.50
CA SER A 44 8.33 14.50 14.23
C SER A 44 7.34 15.66 14.14
N ILE A 45 6.04 15.39 13.95
CA ILE A 45 4.96 16.40 13.80
C ILE A 45 4.01 16.36 15.01
N THR A 46 3.67 15.17 15.50
CA THR A 46 2.74 14.93 16.61
C THR A 46 3.42 14.09 17.68
N LYS A 47 3.34 14.53 18.95
CA LYS A 47 3.91 13.78 20.09
C LYS A 47 2.92 12.86 20.80
N ASP A 48 1.66 12.81 20.35
CA ASP A 48 0.63 11.96 20.94
C ASP A 48 0.71 10.53 20.36
N PRO A 49 1.21 9.55 21.13
CA PRO A 49 1.31 8.17 20.66
C PRO A 49 -0.07 7.54 20.41
N PHE A 50 -1.12 8.02 21.10
CA PHE A 50 -2.46 7.48 20.94
C PHE A 50 -2.95 7.62 19.49
N MET A 51 -2.73 8.77 18.87
CA MET A 51 -3.07 9.00 17.46
C MET A 51 -2.33 8.03 16.53
N VAL A 52 -1.04 7.78 16.79
CA VAL A 52 -0.20 6.91 15.97
C VAL A 52 -0.67 5.45 16.07
N TYR A 53 -0.86 4.94 17.28
CA TYR A 53 -1.31 3.56 17.50
C TYR A 53 -2.72 3.31 16.96
N PHE A 54 -3.65 4.22 17.21
CA PHE A 54 -5.04 4.05 16.80
C PHE A 54 -5.18 4.08 15.27
N SER A 55 -4.43 4.96 14.59
CA SER A 55 -4.39 5.03 13.13
C SER A 55 -3.90 3.72 12.50
N ASN A 56 -2.84 3.11 13.04
CA ASN A 56 -2.28 1.89 12.48
C ASN A 56 -3.18 0.67 12.74
N ILE A 57 -3.76 0.57 13.93
CA ILE A 57 -4.75 -0.48 14.25
C ILE A 57 -5.96 -0.36 13.32
N PHE A 58 -6.42 0.86 13.03
CA PHE A 58 -7.55 1.06 12.11
C PHE A 58 -7.22 0.65 10.67
N ALA A 59 -5.99 0.93 10.21
CA ALA A 59 -5.51 0.50 8.88
C ALA A 59 -5.55 -1.03 8.74
N ILE A 60 -5.11 -1.76 9.77
CA ILE A 60 -5.09 -3.23 9.80
C ILE A 60 -6.50 -3.83 9.84
N ILE A 61 -7.40 -3.32 10.69
CA ILE A 61 -8.77 -3.86 10.83
C ILE A 61 -9.56 -3.76 9.50
N GLY A 62 -9.34 -2.70 8.72
CA GLY A 62 -10.00 -2.49 7.43
C GLY A 62 -9.49 -3.38 6.29
N LEU A 63 -8.31 -4.00 6.45
CA LEU A 63 -7.59 -4.61 5.34
C LEU A 63 -8.35 -5.75 4.66
N ARG A 64 -9.08 -6.56 5.43
CA ARG A 64 -9.87 -7.69 4.87
C ARG A 64 -10.93 -7.20 3.88
N SER A 65 -11.66 -6.15 4.24
CA SER A 65 -12.69 -5.56 3.37
C SER A 65 -12.04 -4.91 2.15
N LEU A 66 -10.95 -4.18 2.38
CA LEU A 66 -10.22 -3.48 1.32
C LEU A 66 -9.61 -4.45 0.32
N PHE A 67 -9.09 -5.61 0.75
CA PHE A 67 -8.54 -6.62 -0.13
C PHE A 67 -9.55 -7.14 -1.16
N PHE A 68 -10.77 -7.46 -0.73
CA PHE A 68 -11.84 -7.90 -1.64
C PHE A 68 -12.29 -6.78 -2.60
N LEU A 69 -12.19 -5.51 -2.19
CA LEU A 69 -12.41 -4.39 -3.09
C LEU A 69 -11.24 -4.27 -4.08
N LEU A 70 -10.01 -4.32 -3.59
CA LEU A 70 -8.79 -4.07 -4.36
C LEU A 70 -8.61 -5.13 -5.46
N ILE A 71 -8.87 -6.42 -5.19
CA ILE A 71 -8.74 -7.47 -6.23
C ILE A 71 -9.63 -7.21 -7.46
N ASN A 72 -10.76 -6.51 -7.30
CA ASN A 72 -11.65 -6.14 -8.40
C ASN A 72 -11.22 -4.86 -9.14
N VAL A 73 -10.42 -3.99 -8.50
CA VAL A 73 -10.05 -2.67 -9.03
C VAL A 73 -8.56 -2.60 -9.39
N ILE A 74 -7.75 -3.59 -8.99
CA ILE A 74 -6.28 -3.58 -9.15
C ILE A 74 -5.84 -3.45 -10.61
N GLU A 75 -6.63 -3.98 -11.55
CA GLU A 75 -6.38 -3.85 -13.00
C GLU A 75 -6.43 -2.39 -13.47
N LYS A 76 -7.22 -1.54 -12.80
CA LYS A 76 -7.30 -0.09 -13.09
C LYS A 76 -6.12 0.70 -12.51
N PHE A 77 -5.29 0.12 -11.63
CA PHE A 77 -4.18 0.81 -10.95
C PHE A 77 -2.79 0.44 -11.51
N ARG A 78 -2.66 0.20 -12.82
CA ARG A 78 -1.38 -0.14 -13.48
C ARG A 78 -0.28 0.89 -13.21
N PHE A 79 -0.58 2.18 -13.34
CA PHE A 79 0.43 3.24 -13.22
C PHE A 79 0.74 3.61 -11.78
N LEU A 80 -0.04 3.11 -10.81
CA LEU A 80 0.21 3.34 -9.38
C LEU A 80 1.58 2.77 -8.95
N LYS A 81 1.99 1.62 -9.51
CA LYS A 81 3.33 1.04 -9.24
C LYS A 81 4.46 1.97 -9.70
N ILE A 82 4.29 2.59 -10.87
CA ILE A 82 5.27 3.53 -11.44
C ILE A 82 5.29 4.81 -10.59
N GLY A 83 4.11 5.34 -10.24
CA GLY A 83 3.98 6.46 -9.32
C GLY A 83 4.65 6.24 -7.98
N LEU A 84 4.43 5.07 -7.37
CA LEU A 84 5.03 4.69 -6.11
C LEU A 84 6.56 4.57 -6.21
N SER A 85 7.09 4.05 -7.33
CA SER A 85 8.55 4.01 -7.53
C SER A 85 9.16 5.41 -7.62
N ALA A 86 8.52 6.33 -8.35
CA ALA A 86 8.96 7.73 -8.44
C ALA A 86 8.88 8.43 -7.08
N LEU A 87 7.81 8.16 -6.33
CA LEU A 87 7.62 8.63 -4.96
C LEU A 87 8.76 8.17 -4.05
N LEU A 88 9.11 6.87 -4.06
CA LEU A 88 10.18 6.31 -3.23
C LEU A 88 11.55 6.92 -3.60
N VAL A 89 11.83 7.11 -4.89
CA VAL A 89 13.07 7.77 -5.33
C VAL A 89 13.11 9.22 -4.83
N PHE A 90 11.99 9.95 -4.91
CA PHE A 90 11.90 11.32 -4.40
C PHE A 90 12.10 11.40 -2.89
N ILE A 91 11.40 10.57 -2.12
CA ILE A 91 11.52 10.54 -0.65
C ILE A 91 12.93 10.09 -0.24
N GLY A 92 13.47 9.03 -0.85
CA GLY A 92 14.82 8.54 -0.59
C GLY A 92 15.89 9.60 -0.89
N ALA A 93 15.78 10.28 -2.04
CA ALA A 93 16.68 11.39 -2.38
C ALA A 93 16.56 12.55 -1.38
N LYS A 94 15.34 12.92 -0.97
CA LYS A 94 15.10 13.94 0.05
C LYS A 94 15.73 13.56 1.39
N MET A 95 15.60 12.31 1.83
CA MET A 95 16.19 11.84 3.10
C MET A 95 17.72 11.90 3.07
N LEU A 96 18.36 11.56 1.95
CA LEU A 96 19.80 11.67 1.77
C LEU A 96 20.30 13.13 1.73
N LEU A 97 19.52 14.01 1.09
CA LEU A 97 19.85 15.44 0.93
C LEU A 97 19.38 16.32 2.09
N HIS A 98 18.75 15.74 3.12
CA HIS A 98 18.19 16.48 4.25
C HIS A 98 19.22 17.37 4.97
N HIS A 99 20.51 17.00 4.92
CA HIS A 99 21.57 17.79 5.56
C HIS A 99 22.04 19.00 4.74
N TYR A 100 21.77 19.03 3.42
CA TYR A 100 22.25 20.07 2.51
C TYR A 100 21.14 20.98 1.98
N VAL A 101 19.89 20.49 1.94
CA VAL A 101 18.74 21.24 1.41
C VAL A 101 17.56 21.12 2.37
N GLU A 102 17.19 22.23 3.01
CA GLU A 102 16.00 22.30 3.87
C GLU A 102 14.73 22.36 3.00
N ILE A 103 14.24 21.19 2.59
CA ILE A 103 12.91 21.08 1.96
C ILE A 103 11.86 21.01 3.06
N THR A 104 11.05 22.05 3.17
CA THR A 104 9.95 22.09 4.15
C THR A 104 9.01 20.91 3.97
N THR A 105 8.54 20.33 5.08
CA THR A 105 7.58 19.21 5.09
C THR A 105 6.37 19.46 4.21
N MET A 106 5.87 20.71 4.18
CA MET A 106 4.74 21.12 3.35
C MET A 106 5.01 20.97 1.84
N GLN A 107 6.21 21.36 1.37
CA GLN A 107 6.57 21.23 -0.05
C GLN A 107 6.72 19.77 -0.45
N SER A 108 7.36 18.96 0.41
CA SER A 108 7.46 17.52 0.20
C SER A 108 6.07 16.89 0.10
N LEU A 109 5.16 17.25 1.01
CA LEU A 109 3.79 16.73 1.02
C LEU A 109 3.04 17.07 -0.27
N MET A 110 3.19 18.28 -0.79
CA MET A 110 2.58 18.69 -2.05
C MET A 110 3.11 17.89 -3.25
N VAL A 111 4.42 17.63 -3.31
CA VAL A 111 5.02 16.80 -4.39
C VAL A 111 4.54 15.35 -4.29
N VAL A 112 4.53 14.79 -3.09
CA VAL A 112 4.01 13.43 -2.83
C VAL A 112 2.55 13.31 -3.27
N LEU A 113 1.71 14.27 -2.86
CA LEU A 113 0.30 14.33 -3.23
C LEU A 113 0.12 14.44 -4.74
N LEU A 114 0.90 15.31 -5.39
CA LEU A 114 0.88 15.48 -6.85
C LEU A 114 1.21 14.17 -7.58
N ILE A 115 2.28 13.49 -7.18
CA ILE A 115 2.71 12.21 -7.80
C ILE A 115 1.61 11.16 -7.65
N LEU A 116 1.02 11.03 -6.46
CA LEU A 116 -0.06 10.06 -6.21
C LEU A 116 -1.32 10.38 -7.01
N VAL A 117 -1.79 11.63 -6.96
CA VAL A 117 -2.98 12.06 -7.70
C VAL A 117 -2.77 11.90 -9.21
N ALA A 118 -1.63 12.35 -9.74
CA ALA A 118 -1.30 12.17 -11.16
C ALA A 118 -1.27 10.70 -11.55
N SER A 119 -0.67 9.83 -10.72
CA SER A 119 -0.60 8.40 -10.99
C SER A 119 -1.96 7.73 -11.00
N VAL A 120 -2.83 8.09 -10.05
CA VAL A 120 -4.22 7.59 -10.00
C VAL A 120 -5.02 8.09 -11.20
N VAL A 121 -4.95 9.38 -11.52
CA VAL A 121 -5.67 9.99 -12.65
C VAL A 121 -5.24 9.37 -13.97
N VAL A 122 -3.93 9.26 -14.22
CA VAL A 122 -3.39 8.60 -15.42
C VAL A 122 -3.84 7.14 -15.48
N SER A 123 -3.84 6.45 -14.34
CA SER A 123 -4.26 5.05 -14.29
C SER A 123 -5.74 4.83 -14.59
N ILE A 124 -6.60 5.78 -14.22
CA ILE A 124 -8.03 5.72 -14.54
C ILE A 124 -8.29 6.16 -15.99
N LEU A 125 -7.59 7.19 -16.48
CA LEU A 125 -7.80 7.78 -17.80
C LEU A 125 -7.27 6.90 -18.94
N ILE A 126 -6.23 6.10 -18.67
CA ILE A 126 -5.63 5.16 -19.63
C ILE A 126 -5.90 3.71 -19.16
N PRO A 127 -7.14 3.21 -19.33
CA PRO A 127 -7.45 1.82 -19.03
C PRO A 127 -6.67 0.89 -19.97
N ALA A 128 -6.10 -0.18 -19.40
CA ALA A 128 -5.37 -1.17 -20.17
C ALA A 128 -6.26 -1.79 -21.26
N LYS A 129 -5.73 -1.87 -22.49
CA LYS A 129 -6.35 -2.62 -23.58
C LYS A 129 -6.54 -4.07 -23.10
N PRO A 130 -7.74 -4.67 -23.27
CA PRO A 130 -7.97 -6.03 -22.81
C PRO A 130 -6.94 -6.95 -23.45
N GLU A 131 -6.13 -7.62 -22.63
CA GLU A 131 -5.34 -8.75 -23.10
C GLU A 131 -6.32 -9.82 -23.57
N ILE A 132 -6.35 -10.04 -24.88
CA ILE A 132 -7.00 -11.20 -25.47
C ILE A 132 -6.20 -12.40 -24.97
N LYS A 133 -6.73 -13.06 -23.93
CA LYS A 133 -6.30 -14.40 -23.50
C LYS A 133 -6.48 -15.33 -24.70
N ASN A 134 -5.38 -15.63 -25.39
CA ASN A 134 -5.36 -16.75 -26.30
C ASN A 134 -5.26 -18.04 -25.46
N VAL A 135 -6.13 -18.97 -25.85
CA VAL A 135 -6.48 -20.28 -25.27
C VAL A 135 -5.27 -21.12 -24.91
#